data_AF-X1PLT0-F1
#
_entry.id   AF-X1PLT0-F1
#
_cell.length_a   1.000
_cell.length_b   1.000
_cell.length_c   1.000
_cell.angle_alpha   90.00
_cell.angle_beta   90.00
_cell.angle_gamma   90.00
#
_symmetry.space_group_name_H-M   'P 1'
#
loop_
_entity.id
_entity.type
_entity.pdbx_description
1 polymer ?
#
loop_
_entity_poly.entity_id
_entity_poly.type
_entity_poly.pdbx_seq_one_letter_code
_entity_poly.pdbx_strand_id
1 'polypeptide(L)' 'MEALKAGKNVVLLGGGVSLAEEVELKQAAAESELLLLGPGCSTAIIKGTSYGFANAVRQGPVGIVGTLGTG' A
#
# COMPACT_ATOMS: atom_id res chain seq x y z
N MET A 1 -10.59 2.77 -7.51
CA MET A 1 -10.20 3.96 -8.29
C MET A 1 -10.59 5.29 -7.64
N GLU A 2 -11.69 5.37 -6.89
CA GLU A 2 -12.18 6.63 -6.28
C GLU A 2 -11.14 7.34 -5.38
N ALA A 3 -10.45 6.60 -4.51
CA ALA A 3 -9.46 7.18 -3.60
C ALA A 3 -8.27 7.81 -4.34
N LEU A 4 -7.79 7.19 -5.43
CA LEU A 4 -6.73 7.75 -6.26
C LEU A 4 -7.21 9.02 -6.97
N LYS A 5 -8.43 9.01 -7.53
CA LYS A 5 -9.05 10.20 -8.12
C LYS A 5 -9.24 11.35 -7.12
N ALA A 6 -9.39 11.03 -5.84
CA ALA A 6 -9.46 12.01 -4.75
C ALA A 6 -8.08 12.49 -4.25
N GLY A 7 -6.98 12.13 -4.94
CA GLY A 7 -5.62 12.56 -4.58
C GLY A 7 -5.07 11.87 -3.33
N LYS A 8 -5.52 10.64 -3.01
CA LYS A 8 -5.10 9.92 -1.79
C LYS A 8 -4.15 8.78 -2.12
N ASN A 9 -3.10 8.64 -1.31
CA ASN A 9 -2.33 7.40 -1.24
C ASN A 9 -3.22 6.26 -0.74
N VAL A 10 -2.99 5.05 -1.23
CA VAL A 10 -3.85 3.90 -0.96
C VAL A 10 -3.03 2.72 -0.45
N VAL A 11 -3.50 2.11 0.63
CA VAL A 11 -3.08 0.77 1.05
C VAL A 11 -4.23 -0.19 0.76
N LEU A 12 -4.04 -1.06 -0.23
CA LEU A 12 -5.01 -2.04 -0.67
C LEU A 12 -4.77 -3.38 0.03
N LEU A 13 -5.50 -3.61 1.12
CA LEU A 13 -5.38 -4.81 1.95
C LEU A 13 -5.93 -6.06 1.23
N GLY A 14 -7.02 -5.91 0.48
CA GLY A 14 -7.73 -7.01 -0.17
C GLY A 14 -7.00 -7.56 -1.40
N GLY A 15 -7.19 -8.86 -1.65
CA GLY A 15 -6.87 -9.52 -2.92
C GLY A 15 -8.07 -9.57 -3.85
N GLY A 16 -7.99 -10.43 -4.88
CA GLY A 16 -9.10 -10.66 -5.82
C GLY A 16 -9.19 -9.65 -6.96
N VAL A 17 -8.15 -8.82 -7.13
CA VAL A 17 -7.97 -7.93 -8.28
C VAL A 17 -7.28 -8.73 -9.38
N SER A 18 -7.77 -8.64 -10.62
CA SER A 18 -7.07 -9.25 -11.76
C SER A 18 -5.74 -8.54 -12.03
N LEU A 19 -4.82 -9.21 -12.72
CA LEU A 19 -3.53 -8.60 -13.07
C LEU A 19 -3.72 -7.32 -13.91
N ALA A 20 -4.70 -7.31 -14.82
CA ALA A 20 -4.98 -6.14 -15.65
C ALA A 20 -5.44 -4.94 -14.80
N GLU A 21 -6.34 -5.16 -13.84
CA GLU A 21 -6.80 -4.12 -12.92
C GLU A 21 -5.69 -3.65 -11.97
N GLU A 22 -4.81 -4.54 -11.51
CA GLU A 22 -3.64 -4.14 -10.71
C GLU A 22 -2.73 -3.20 -11.50
N VAL A 23 -2.43 -3.55 -12.76
CA VAL A 23 -1.63 -2.71 -13.65
C VAL A 23 -2.28 -1.34 -13.85
N GLU A 24 -3.59 -1.29 -14.13
CA GLU A 24 -4.34 -0.05 -14.30
C GLU A 24 -4.28 0.83 -13.05
N LEU A 25 -4.51 0.24 -11.87
CA LEU A 25 -4.47 0.96 -10.60
C LEU A 25 -3.07 1.52 -10.29
N LYS A 26 -2.02 0.75 -10.58
CA LYS A 26 -0.63 1.18 -10.37
C LYS A 26 -0.23 2.29 -11.32
N GLN A 27 -0.65 2.21 -12.59
CA GLN A 27 -0.41 3.26 -13.58
C GLN A 27 -1.12 4.55 -13.17
N ALA A 28 -2.42 4.48 -12.84
CA ALA A 28 -3.17 5.66 -12.42
C ALA A 28 -2.59 6.31 -11.15
N ALA A 29 -2.12 5.51 -10.20
CA ALA A 29 -1.43 6.03 -9.01
C ALA A 29 -0.12 6.73 -9.38
N ALA A 30 0.71 6.11 -10.24
CA ALA A 30 1.98 6.68 -10.68
C ALA A 30 1.81 7.98 -11.47
N GLU A 31 0.86 8.03 -12.40
CA GLU A 31 0.52 9.24 -13.17
C GLU A 31 0.04 10.39 -12.27
N SER A 32 -0.59 10.07 -11.14
CA SER A 32 -1.06 11.04 -10.15
C SER A 32 -0.02 11.35 -9.07
N GLU A 33 1.21 10.83 -9.18
CA GLU A 33 2.28 10.92 -8.17
C GLU A 33 1.85 10.41 -6.77
N LEU A 34 0.97 9.40 -6.74
CA LEU A 34 0.46 8.77 -5.53
C LEU A 34 1.09 7.39 -5.29
N LEU A 35 1.22 7.03 -4.02
CA LEU A 35 1.61 5.69 -3.59
C LEU A 35 0.38 4.77 -3.54
N LEU A 36 0.48 3.63 -4.21
CA LEU A 36 -0.43 2.49 -4.06
C LEU A 36 0.35 1.29 -3.53
N LEU A 37 0.08 0.86 -2.30
CA LEU A 37 0.58 -0.39 -1.71
C LEU A 37 -0.47 -1.49 -1.88
N GLY A 38 -0.07 -2.68 -2.35
CA GLY A 38 -0.99 -3.78 -2.69
C GLY A 38 -1.28 -3.89 -4.20
N PRO A 39 -2.21 -4.76 -4.63
CA PRO A 39 -3.17 -5.55 -3.84
C PRO A 39 -2.51 -6.54 -2.87
N GLY A 40 -3.26 -6.96 -1.85
CA GLY A 40 -2.80 -7.95 -0.86
C GLY A 40 -1.73 -7.43 0.12
N CYS A 41 -1.62 -6.12 0.31
CA CYS A 41 -0.68 -5.56 1.29
C CYS A 41 -1.26 -5.73 2.69
N SER A 42 -0.96 -6.83 3.38
CA SER A 42 -1.54 -7.12 4.70
C SER A 42 -0.91 -6.31 5.84
N THR A 43 0.28 -5.73 5.64
CA THR A 43 1.03 -4.98 6.65
C THR A 43 1.71 -3.74 6.05
N ALA A 44 1.51 -2.58 6.68
CA ALA A 44 2.34 -1.40 6.47
C ALA A 44 2.41 -0.54 7.72
N ILE A 45 3.56 0.09 7.95
CA ILE A 45 3.73 1.15 8.95
C ILE A 45 4.32 2.36 8.23
N ILE A 46 3.58 3.47 8.17
CA ILE A 46 4.01 4.71 7.53
C ILE A 46 3.98 5.83 8.56
N LYS A 47 5.12 6.47 8.83
CA LYS A 47 5.27 7.52 9.85
C LYS A 47 4.75 7.13 11.24
N GLY A 48 4.85 5.85 11.59
CA GLY A 48 4.37 5.30 12.87
C GLY A 48 2.89 4.91 12.89
N THR A 49 2.13 5.21 11.84
CA THR A 49 0.73 4.76 11.70
C THR A 49 0.69 3.39 11.05
N SER A 50 -0.03 2.45 11.66
CA SER A 50 -0.23 1.10 11.12
C SER A 50 -1.44 1.03 10.19
N TYR A 51 -1.29 0.22 9.13
CA TYR A 51 -2.35 -0.17 8.21
C TYR A 51 -2.35 -1.69 8.07
N GLY A 52 -3.49 -2.33 8.34
CA GLY A 52 -3.58 -3.79 8.39
C GLY A 52 -2.98 -4.38 9.67
N PHE A 53 -2.35 -5.54 9.56
CA PHE A 53 -1.65 -6.20 10.66
C PHE A 53 -0.27 -5.56 10.85
N ALA A 54 0.04 -5.13 12.07
CA ALA A 54 1.32 -4.50 12.36
C ALA A 54 1.74 -4.77 13.80
N ASN A 55 3.06 -4.83 14.01
CA ASN A 55 3.65 -4.94 15.34
C ASN A 55 4.11 -3.56 15.82
N ALA A 56 4.06 -3.33 17.13
CA ALA A 56 4.71 -2.17 17.71
C ALA A 56 6.22 -2.26 17.48
N VAL A 57 6.78 -1.27 16.80
CA VAL A 57 8.21 -1.18 16.50
C VAL A 57 8.78 0.15 17.02
N ARG A 58 10.06 0.14 17.39
CA ARG A 58 10.77 1.37 17.74
C ARG A 58 10.99 2.21 16.48
N GLN A 59 10.71 3.51 16.57
CA GLN A 59 11.11 4.43 15.50
C GLN A 59 12.64 4.55 15.44
N GLY A 60 13.17 4.62 14.22
CA GLY A 60 14.59 4.69 13.97
C GLY A 60 14.91 5.00 12.50
N PRO A 61 16.20 5.04 12.13
CA PRO A 61 16.63 5.49 10.80
C PRO A 61 16.46 4.43 9.69
N VAL A 62 15.96 3.23 10.01
CA VAL A 62 15.88 2.12 9.06
C VAL A 62 14.47 2.01 8.48
N GLY A 63 14.38 2.09 7.15
CA GLY A 63 13.16 1.77 6.39
C GLY A 63 13.21 0.35 5.84
N ILE A 64 12.06 -0.32 5.81
CA ILE A 64 11.92 -1.69 5.29
C ILE A 64 10.88 -1.66 4.16
N VAL A 65 11.24 -2.25 3.02
CA VAL A 65 10.32 -2.51 1.90
C VAL A 65 10.34 -4.01 1.66
N GLY A 66 9.14 -4.60 1.57
CA GLY A 66 8.98 -6.03 1.35
C GLY A 66 7.84 -6.27 0.37
N THR A 67 7.94 -7.37 -0.36
CA THR A 67 6.88 -7.84 -1.29
C THR A 67 5.93 -8.82 -0.62
N LEU A 68 6.22 -9.22 0.62
CA LEU A 68 5.47 -10.21 1.38
C LEU A 68 5.41 -9.82 2.85
N GLY A 69 4.25 -10.01 3.46
CA GLY A 69 4.04 -9.98 4.90
C GLY A 69 3.53 -11.32 5.40
N THR A 70 3.67 -11.58 6.70
CA THR A 70 3.14 -12.78 7.37
C THR A 70 1.82 -12.52 8.09
N GLY A 71 1.26 -11.31 7.95
CA GLY A 71 0.00 -10.92 8.59
C GLY A 71 -1.16 -11.82 8.21
#